data_AF-A0A2H0BBN0-F1
#
_entry.id   AF-A0A2H0BBN0-F1
#
_cell.length_a   1.000
_cell.length_b   1.000
_cell.length_c   1.000
_cell.angle_alpha   90.00
_cell.angle_beta   90.00
_cell.angle_gamma   90.00
#
_symmetry.space_group_name_H-M   'P 1'
#
loop_
_entity.id
_entity.type
_entity.pdbx_description
1 polymer ?
#
loop_
_entity_poly.entity_id
_entity_poly.type
_entity_poly.pdbx_seq_one_letter_code
_entity_poly.pdbx_strand_id
1 'polypeptide(L)'
;MQINPKFRVKYGENIGVELFIEFPDISGNATFINTDVASGVSSFTVDNGLKFSTDQYILVGNKGAEKSELLRTHASTTPTATTITLSSASIYAHSRGEKIQFIPYNQIVVERSTDGGTTYAEIADSPVNIRTDSETTYYNYAAGTSTDYYRVRFKNEADTSYSQYSDELIATGYVDNSVGSIIRKVLIMTGEKIDNEVLTKEFLYEALNELRREIDEHKNIIRWSFRTAFDYDAGNIIPGQYKITLPADLRYPSTNENILSVRLGRNFLPLDYKDKSDIDNYYRNVAHTTLNGDITAISTSIILTSSGDFDESGSIDIAAEAVSGTIDNILYTANNESTNVLSGATVIADNHTSGVDVWQGASFGTPMYYTVDNGTLIFNCPFSDDLASKNIWLNYYKKITDINSDGDLLDEPFYHIYIPGLKWKIKAKKDASLQINTDQDFIMWNTGKENQVLKNYTGQIINLNIG
;
A
#
# COMPACT_ATOMS: atom_id res chain seq x y z
N MET A 1 -15.69 0.83 -4.61
CA MET A 1 -14.85 2.04 -4.56
C MET A 1 -14.67 2.38 -3.09
N GLN A 2 -13.44 2.30 -2.57
CA GLN A 2 -13.16 2.66 -1.18
C GLN A 2 -13.19 4.18 -1.05
N ILE A 3 -13.91 4.68 -0.05
CA ILE A 3 -13.99 6.11 0.25
C ILE A 3 -12.92 6.39 1.31
N ASN A 4 -11.92 7.20 0.96
CA ASN A 4 -10.90 7.67 1.89
C ASN A 4 -11.21 9.13 2.22
N PRO A 5 -11.43 9.48 3.50
CA PRO A 5 -11.64 10.87 3.86
C PRO A 5 -10.41 11.72 3.54
N LYS A 6 -10.65 12.96 3.14
CA LYS A 6 -9.64 13.98 2.94
C LYS A 6 -9.82 15.05 4.02
N PHE A 7 -8.74 15.49 4.64
CA PHE A 7 -8.79 16.54 5.65
C PHE A 7 -7.52 17.37 5.66
N ARG A 8 -7.59 18.52 6.32
CA ARG A 8 -6.43 19.37 6.61
C ARG A 8 -6.41 19.74 8.08
N VAL A 9 -5.21 19.93 8.61
CA VAL A 9 -4.94 20.32 9.98
C VAL A 9 -4.24 21.67 10.05
N LYS A 10 -4.52 22.42 11.11
CA LYS A 10 -3.85 23.66 11.45
C LYS A 10 -3.66 23.74 12.95
N TYR A 11 -2.44 24.03 13.37
CA TYR A 11 -2.11 24.26 14.78
C TYR A 11 -2.05 25.76 15.10
N GLY A 12 -2.57 26.13 16.27
CA GLY A 12 -2.37 27.44 16.87
C GLY A 12 -2.07 27.30 18.35
N GLU A 13 -0.99 27.90 18.83
CA GLU A 13 -0.50 27.74 20.21
C GLU A 13 -1.55 28.04 21.30
N ASN A 14 -2.49 28.95 21.02
CA ASN A 14 -3.57 29.32 21.95
C ASN A 14 -4.94 28.71 21.60
N ILE A 15 -5.04 27.96 20.51
CA ILE A 15 -6.31 27.45 19.96
C ILE A 15 -6.32 25.91 19.91
N GLY A 16 -5.14 25.27 19.98
CA GLY A 16 -4.97 23.83 19.81
C GLY A 16 -4.92 23.45 18.33
N VAL A 17 -5.56 22.34 17.96
CA VAL A 17 -5.58 21.81 16.60
C VAL A 17 -6.96 21.98 15.97
N GLU A 18 -6.99 22.61 14.81
CA GLU A 18 -8.17 22.76 13.96
C GLU A 18 -8.12 21.73 12.83
N LEU A 19 -9.13 20.89 12.72
CA LEU A 19 -9.34 19.93 11.64
C LEU A 19 -10.48 20.41 10.73
N PHE A 20 -10.23 20.36 9.42
CA PHE A 20 -11.25 20.62 8.41
C PHE A 20 -11.37 19.37 7.54
N ILE A 21 -12.43 18.60 7.76
CA ILE A 21 -12.69 17.34 7.07
C ILE A 21 -13.62 17.59 5.89
N GLU A 22 -13.22 17.16 4.69
CA GLU A 22 -14.04 17.30 3.48
C GLU A 22 -15.29 16.42 3.55
N PHE A 23 -16.36 16.89 2.93
CA PHE A 23 -17.60 16.11 2.78
C PHE A 23 -17.30 14.78 2.04
N PRO A 24 -17.87 13.64 2.46
CA PRO A 24 -17.64 12.36 1.79
C PRO A 24 -18.05 12.44 0.32
N ASP A 25 -17.35 11.71 -0.55
CA ASP A 25 -17.76 11.63 -1.95
C ASP A 25 -19.14 10.97 -2.05
N ILE A 26 -20.05 11.69 -2.69
CA ILE A 26 -21.44 11.30 -2.89
C ILE A 26 -21.67 11.15 -4.39
N SER A 27 -21.18 10.03 -4.93
CA SER A 27 -21.45 9.56 -6.28
C SER A 27 -22.41 8.37 -6.18
N GLY A 28 -23.71 8.62 -6.34
CA GLY A 28 -24.71 7.58 -6.06
C GLY A 28 -26.14 7.93 -6.44
N ASN A 29 -27.08 7.14 -5.94
CA ASN A 29 -28.50 7.26 -6.22
C ASN A 29 -29.03 8.65 -5.84
N ALA A 30 -29.72 9.28 -6.79
CA ALA A 30 -30.37 10.58 -6.60
C ALA A 30 -31.78 10.61 -7.20
N THR A 31 -32.63 11.43 -6.60
CA THR A 31 -33.97 11.82 -7.06
C THR A 31 -34.20 13.30 -6.76
N PHE A 32 -35.34 13.85 -7.19
CA PHE A 32 -35.76 15.21 -6.86
C PHE A 32 -37.10 15.20 -6.13
N ILE A 33 -37.34 16.25 -5.36
CA ILE A 33 -38.61 16.53 -4.69
C ILE A 33 -39.64 16.99 -5.74
N ASN A 34 -40.84 16.41 -5.73
CA ASN A 34 -41.86 16.66 -6.75
C ASN A 34 -42.84 17.80 -6.37
N THR A 35 -42.94 18.14 -5.09
CA THR A 35 -43.83 19.20 -4.58
C THR A 35 -43.15 19.98 -3.47
N ASP A 36 -43.49 21.26 -3.28
CA ASP A 36 -42.98 22.02 -2.14
C ASP A 36 -43.34 21.32 -0.82
N VAL A 37 -42.36 21.30 0.09
CA VAL A 37 -42.43 20.59 1.36
C VAL A 37 -42.22 21.59 2.49
N ALA A 38 -43.18 21.66 3.41
CA ALA A 38 -43.02 22.41 4.65
C ALA A 38 -41.98 21.75 5.58
N SER A 39 -41.45 22.50 6.54
CA SER A 39 -40.68 21.92 7.63
C SER A 39 -41.55 21.02 8.52
N GLY A 40 -40.92 20.06 9.20
CA GLY A 40 -41.59 19.18 10.15
C GLY A 40 -42.33 18.00 9.51
N VAL A 41 -42.12 17.71 8.22
CA VAL A 41 -42.78 16.56 7.57
C VAL A 41 -42.00 15.27 7.77
N SER A 42 -42.69 14.13 7.82
CA SER A 42 -42.10 12.80 7.92
C SER A 42 -42.09 12.03 6.60
N SER A 43 -42.45 12.67 5.48
CA SER A 43 -42.42 12.05 4.16
C SER A 43 -42.23 13.08 3.06
N PHE A 44 -41.44 12.72 2.05
CA PHE A 44 -41.31 13.51 0.82
C PHE A 44 -41.99 12.81 -0.35
N THR A 45 -42.69 13.61 -1.16
CA THR A 45 -43.12 13.20 -2.50
C THR A 45 -41.97 13.45 -3.47
N VAL A 46 -41.50 12.40 -4.15
CA VAL A 46 -40.30 12.44 -4.99
C VAL A 46 -40.60 11.90 -6.38
N ASP A 47 -39.71 12.20 -7.34
CA ASP A 47 -39.82 11.68 -8.71
C ASP A 47 -39.58 10.17 -8.80
N ASN A 48 -38.62 9.64 -8.04
CA ASN A 48 -38.33 8.21 -7.98
C ASN A 48 -37.69 7.80 -6.64
N GLY A 49 -38.48 7.25 -5.72
CA GLY A 49 -37.99 6.73 -4.44
C GLY A 49 -37.42 5.30 -4.51
N LEU A 50 -37.62 4.54 -5.61
CA LEU A 50 -37.18 3.13 -5.71
C LEU A 50 -35.66 2.96 -5.75
N LYS A 51 -34.90 4.04 -5.94
CA LYS A 51 -33.43 4.03 -5.85
C LYS A 51 -32.92 4.06 -4.40
N PHE A 52 -33.84 4.08 -3.44
CA PHE A 52 -33.53 4.20 -2.02
C PHE A 52 -34.02 2.94 -1.27
N SER A 53 -33.23 2.46 -0.33
CA SER A 53 -33.58 1.41 0.63
C SER A 53 -34.15 2.00 1.92
N THR A 54 -34.67 1.14 2.80
CA THR A 54 -34.95 1.49 4.19
C THR A 54 -33.66 1.76 4.95
N ASP A 55 -33.77 2.55 6.02
CA ASP A 55 -32.75 2.73 7.04
C ASP A 55 -31.41 3.35 6.63
N GLN A 56 -31.34 3.96 5.46
CA GLN A 56 -30.15 4.66 4.97
C GLN A 56 -30.24 6.18 5.17
N TYR A 57 -29.07 6.83 5.19
CA TYR A 57 -28.96 8.28 5.20
C TYR A 57 -29.09 8.87 3.79
N ILE A 58 -29.73 10.03 3.73
CA ILE A 58 -29.92 10.83 2.53
C ILE A 58 -29.56 12.29 2.83
N LEU A 59 -28.90 12.94 1.89
CA LEU A 59 -28.71 14.39 1.85
C LEU A 59 -29.88 15.00 1.07
N VAL A 60 -30.56 15.97 1.68
CA VAL A 60 -31.59 16.78 1.04
C VAL A 60 -31.02 18.16 0.78
N GLY A 61 -31.08 18.61 -0.48
CA GLY A 61 -30.42 19.83 -0.94
C GLY A 61 -29.01 19.59 -1.50
N ASN A 62 -28.27 20.67 -1.71
CA ASN A 62 -26.90 20.61 -2.21
C ASN A 62 -25.91 20.71 -1.04
N LYS A 63 -24.80 19.96 -1.08
CA LYS A 63 -23.73 20.11 -0.09
C LYS A 63 -23.26 21.57 -0.02
N GLY A 64 -23.08 22.11 1.19
CA GLY A 64 -22.67 23.49 1.40
C GLY A 64 -23.78 24.54 1.30
N ALA A 65 -25.04 24.14 1.08
CA ALA A 65 -26.17 25.08 1.09
C ALA A 65 -26.77 25.20 2.50
N GLU A 66 -27.19 26.42 2.87
CA GLU A 66 -27.63 26.79 4.23
C GLU A 66 -28.82 25.97 4.77
N LYS A 67 -29.66 25.40 3.89
CA LYS A 67 -30.86 24.63 4.25
C LYS A 67 -30.74 23.14 3.95
N SER A 68 -29.55 22.66 3.66
CA SER A 68 -29.35 21.24 3.42
C SER A 68 -29.30 20.48 4.74
N GLU A 69 -29.91 19.29 4.78
CA GLU A 69 -29.94 18.45 5.97
C GLU A 69 -29.71 16.97 5.65
N LEU A 70 -29.13 16.26 6.62
CA LEU A 70 -29.00 14.82 6.60
C LEU A 70 -30.20 14.20 7.29
N LEU A 71 -30.96 13.40 6.56
CA LEU A 71 -32.11 12.68 7.08
C LEU A 71 -31.90 11.18 6.89
N ARG A 72 -32.63 10.39 7.66
CA ARG A 72 -32.64 8.94 7.55
C ARG A 72 -33.98 8.49 7.00
N THR A 73 -33.96 7.60 6.02
CA THR A 73 -35.18 6.91 5.55
C THR A 73 -35.72 6.01 6.66
N HIS A 74 -37.03 5.80 6.68
CA HIS A 74 -37.68 5.01 7.74
C HIS A 74 -37.10 3.59 7.81
N ALA A 75 -36.92 3.07 9.03
CA ALA A 75 -36.26 1.78 9.27
C ALA A 75 -37.03 0.58 8.70
N SER A 76 -38.36 0.68 8.54
CA SER A 76 -39.21 -0.42 8.10
C SER A 76 -40.15 -0.10 6.93
N THR A 77 -40.22 1.17 6.49
CA THR A 77 -41.13 1.57 5.40
C THR A 77 -40.33 1.74 4.13
N THR A 78 -40.43 0.77 3.23
CA THR A 78 -39.70 0.79 1.96
C THR A 78 -40.11 2.00 1.12
N PRO A 79 -39.16 2.81 0.63
CA PRO A 79 -39.42 3.84 -0.36
C PRO A 79 -40.20 3.30 -1.57
N THR A 80 -41.14 4.10 -2.08
CA THR A 80 -41.97 3.74 -3.23
C THR A 80 -41.57 4.54 -4.46
N ALA A 81 -42.23 4.32 -5.60
CA ALA A 81 -42.00 5.11 -6.81
C ALA A 81 -42.16 6.63 -6.58
N THR A 82 -43.04 7.05 -5.68
CA THR A 82 -43.40 8.47 -5.51
C THR A 82 -43.12 9.02 -4.11
N THR A 83 -42.70 8.20 -3.16
CA THR A 83 -42.65 8.61 -1.74
C THR A 83 -41.46 8.01 -1.02
N ILE A 84 -40.77 8.85 -0.25
CA ILE A 84 -39.76 8.46 0.74
C ILE A 84 -40.29 8.85 2.11
N THR A 85 -40.47 7.87 3.01
CA THR A 85 -40.79 8.11 4.42
C THR A 85 -39.50 8.28 5.22
N LEU A 86 -39.48 9.26 6.11
CA LEU A 86 -38.33 9.61 6.94
C LEU A 86 -38.47 9.02 8.35
N SER A 87 -37.35 8.70 8.97
CA SER A 87 -37.29 8.26 10.37
C SER A 87 -37.50 9.40 11.37
N SER A 88 -37.20 10.63 10.95
CA SER A 88 -37.42 11.86 11.72
C SER A 88 -37.98 12.94 10.80
N ALA A 89 -38.74 13.87 11.36
CA ALA A 89 -39.29 14.98 10.60
C ALA A 89 -38.17 15.89 10.05
N SER A 90 -38.35 16.46 8.85
CA SER A 90 -37.42 17.45 8.30
C SER A 90 -37.36 18.70 9.16
N ILE A 91 -36.19 19.30 9.30
CA ILE A 91 -36.01 20.55 10.05
C ILE A 91 -36.35 21.75 9.15
N TYR A 92 -35.99 21.66 7.88
CA TYR A 92 -36.17 22.72 6.91
C TYR A 92 -37.34 22.46 5.95
N ALA A 93 -37.83 23.56 5.38
CA ALA A 93 -38.72 23.51 4.23
C ALA A 93 -37.88 23.36 2.97
N HIS A 94 -38.34 22.52 2.05
CA HIS A 94 -37.67 22.20 0.80
C HIS A 94 -38.56 22.50 -0.40
N SER A 95 -37.98 23.07 -1.44
CA SER A 95 -38.71 23.44 -2.66
C SER A 95 -38.80 22.26 -3.63
N ARG A 96 -39.82 22.27 -4.49
CA ARG A 96 -39.88 21.37 -5.64
C ARG A 96 -38.61 21.49 -6.48
N GLY A 97 -38.06 20.35 -6.88
CA GLY A 97 -36.85 20.24 -7.69
C GLY A 97 -35.55 20.18 -6.88
N GLU A 98 -35.61 20.31 -5.55
CA GLU A 98 -34.43 20.06 -4.72
C GLU A 98 -34.00 18.59 -4.78
N LYS A 99 -32.69 18.37 -4.80
CA LYS A 99 -32.08 17.05 -4.94
C LYS A 99 -32.14 16.29 -3.62
N ILE A 100 -32.44 15.00 -3.69
CA ILE A 100 -32.24 14.04 -2.61
C ILE A 100 -31.21 13.03 -3.10
N GLN A 101 -30.17 12.80 -2.32
CA GLN A 101 -29.06 11.94 -2.70
C GLN A 101 -28.66 10.99 -1.56
N PHE A 102 -28.35 9.74 -1.90
CA PHE A 102 -27.78 8.79 -0.94
C PHE A 102 -26.40 9.24 -0.45
N ILE A 103 -26.16 9.04 0.85
CA ILE A 103 -24.86 9.25 1.48
C ILE A 103 -24.53 8.04 2.37
N PRO A 104 -23.35 7.42 2.19
CA PRO A 104 -23.01 6.18 2.89
C PRO A 104 -22.69 6.38 4.38
N TYR A 105 -22.35 7.59 4.81
CA TYR A 105 -21.90 7.87 6.18
C TYR A 105 -22.48 9.20 6.68
N ASN A 106 -22.81 9.27 7.97
CA ASN A 106 -23.36 10.47 8.62
C ASN A 106 -22.43 11.10 9.66
N GLN A 107 -21.38 10.38 10.07
CA GLN A 107 -20.46 10.78 11.13
C GLN A 107 -19.00 10.70 10.69
N ILE A 108 -18.14 11.45 11.37
CA ILE A 108 -16.68 11.45 11.23
C ILE A 108 -16.08 11.01 12.57
N VAL A 109 -15.26 9.98 12.54
CA VAL A 109 -14.41 9.56 13.65
C VAL A 109 -13.02 10.16 13.46
N VAL A 110 -12.52 10.80 14.51
CA VAL A 110 -11.22 11.45 14.55
C VAL A 110 -10.37 10.72 15.59
N GLU A 111 -9.21 10.24 15.18
CA GLU A 111 -8.26 9.59 16.05
C GLU A 111 -6.96 10.38 16.11
N ARG A 112 -6.28 10.29 17.25
CA ARG A 112 -5.05 10.99 17.55
C ARG A 112 -3.97 10.04 18.03
N SER A 113 -2.75 10.27 17.58
CA SER A 113 -1.52 9.68 18.11
C SER A 113 -0.67 10.75 18.79
N THR A 114 -0.13 10.41 19.96
CA THR A 114 0.85 11.23 20.70
C THR A 114 2.26 10.64 20.64
N ASP A 115 2.45 9.53 19.91
CA ASP A 115 3.68 8.74 19.86
C ASP A 115 4.27 8.67 18.43
N GLY A 116 4.10 9.75 17.67
CA GLY A 116 4.66 9.88 16.33
C GLY A 116 4.00 9.01 15.27
N GLY A 117 2.70 8.71 15.41
CA GLY A 117 1.91 7.93 14.44
C GLY A 117 1.89 6.42 14.71
N THR A 118 2.35 5.95 15.88
CA THR A 118 2.42 4.50 16.16
C THR A 118 1.10 3.96 16.70
N THR A 119 0.50 4.62 17.70
CA THR A 119 -0.77 4.23 18.30
C THR A 119 -1.78 5.37 18.23
N TYR A 120 -3.01 5.03 17.84
CA TYR A 120 -4.09 5.98 17.65
C TYR A 120 -5.25 5.68 18.60
N ALA A 121 -5.76 6.73 19.24
CA ALA A 121 -6.95 6.68 20.09
C ALA A 121 -7.99 7.68 19.60
N GLU A 122 -9.27 7.29 19.65
CA GLU A 122 -10.39 8.19 19.38
C GLU A 122 -10.42 9.33 20.41
N ILE A 123 -10.67 10.55 19.95
CA ILE A 123 -10.70 11.73 20.81
C ILE A 123 -12.08 11.88 21.49
N ALA A 124 -12.10 12.54 22.66
CA ALA A 124 -13.24 12.54 23.58
C ALA A 124 -14.58 13.06 23.02
N ASP A 125 -14.58 13.86 21.94
CA ASP A 125 -15.80 14.39 21.32
C ASP A 125 -16.05 13.82 19.91
N SER A 126 -15.47 12.64 19.62
CA SER A 126 -15.72 11.87 18.41
C SER A 126 -16.62 10.66 18.74
N PRO A 127 -17.48 10.18 17.79
CA PRO A 127 -17.71 10.69 16.45
C PRO A 127 -18.47 12.04 16.42
N VAL A 128 -18.20 12.85 15.39
CA VAL A 128 -18.93 14.10 15.11
C VAL A 128 -19.84 13.97 13.90
N ASN A 129 -21.01 14.61 13.93
CA ASN A 129 -21.92 14.61 12.78
C ASN A 129 -21.36 15.45 11.63
N ILE A 130 -21.55 14.98 10.40
CA ILE A 130 -21.15 15.72 9.19
C ILE A 130 -22.01 16.98 9.05
N ARG A 131 -21.35 18.11 8.82
CA ARG A 131 -22.02 19.38 8.49
C ARG A 131 -22.44 19.42 7.03
N THR A 132 -23.72 19.64 6.78
CA THR A 132 -24.32 19.76 5.43
C THR A 132 -24.32 21.18 4.89
N ASP A 133 -24.24 22.17 5.79
CA ASP A 133 -24.28 23.60 5.50
C ASP A 133 -22.92 24.17 5.05
N SER A 134 -21.88 23.33 5.00
CA SER A 134 -20.53 23.69 4.60
C SER A 134 -19.91 22.57 3.76
N GLU A 135 -18.93 22.89 2.92
CA GLU A 135 -18.14 21.89 2.18
C GLU A 135 -17.21 21.09 3.09
N THR A 136 -16.94 21.61 4.29
CA THR A 136 -16.08 20.96 5.28
C THR A 136 -16.73 20.94 6.66
N THR A 137 -16.56 19.84 7.38
CA THR A 137 -16.87 19.75 8.80
C THR A 137 -15.67 20.27 9.58
N TYR A 138 -15.88 21.38 10.29
CA TYR A 138 -14.88 21.96 11.19
C TYR A 138 -14.94 21.27 12.54
N TYR A 139 -13.77 20.88 13.05
CA TYR A 139 -13.60 20.34 14.38
C TYR A 139 -12.37 20.97 15.05
N ASN A 140 -12.53 21.40 16.31
CA ASN A 140 -11.44 21.97 17.10
C ASN A 140 -11.13 21.06 18.27
N TYR A 141 -9.86 20.67 18.40
CA TYR A 141 -9.33 19.96 19.54
C TYR A 141 -8.34 20.86 20.32
N ALA A 142 -8.85 21.55 21.33
CA ALA A 142 -8.09 22.53 22.10
C ALA A 142 -6.90 21.92 22.88
N ALA A 143 -6.99 20.63 23.25
CA ALA A 143 -5.94 19.91 23.97
C ALA A 143 -4.86 19.31 23.04
N GLY A 144 -4.96 19.55 21.72
CA GLY A 144 -3.99 19.06 20.74
C GLY A 144 -2.69 19.82 20.78
N THR A 145 -1.58 19.10 20.65
CA THR A 145 -0.23 19.68 20.59
C THR A 145 0.32 19.67 19.17
N SER A 146 1.36 20.46 18.89
CA SER A 146 2.02 20.52 17.57
C SER A 146 2.67 19.21 17.13
N THR A 147 2.90 18.27 18.06
CA THR A 147 3.50 16.96 17.80
C THR A 147 2.48 15.85 17.60
N ASP A 148 1.18 16.13 17.82
CA ASP A 148 0.13 15.13 17.68
C ASP A 148 -0.11 14.81 16.20
N TYR A 149 -0.35 13.54 15.90
CA TYR A 149 -0.76 13.07 14.59
C TYR A 149 -2.25 12.76 14.59
N TYR A 150 -2.93 13.03 13.49
CA TYR A 150 -4.36 12.82 13.34
C TYR A 150 -4.64 11.96 12.12
N ARG A 151 -5.66 11.11 12.25
CA ARG A 151 -6.28 10.41 11.12
C ARG A 151 -7.78 10.39 11.33
N VAL A 152 -8.53 10.30 10.24
CA VAL A 152 -9.99 10.34 10.27
C VAL A 152 -10.59 9.19 9.47
N ARG A 153 -11.82 8.80 9.80
CA ARG A 153 -12.64 7.87 9.00
C ARG A 153 -14.10 8.29 9.09
N PHE A 154 -14.88 7.96 8.07
CA PHE A 154 -16.33 8.12 8.14
C PHE A 154 -16.98 6.92 8.81
N LYS A 155 -18.08 7.18 9.52
CA LYS A 155 -18.90 6.18 10.21
C LYS A 155 -20.35 6.33 9.78
N ASN A 156 -21.01 5.20 9.55
CA ASN A 156 -22.45 5.12 9.43
C ASN A 156 -23.02 4.63 10.76
N GLU A 157 -23.83 5.44 11.39
CA GLU A 157 -24.42 5.14 12.69
C GLU A 157 -25.51 4.05 12.60
N ALA A 158 -26.18 3.89 11.46
CA ALA A 158 -27.28 2.94 11.31
C ALA A 158 -26.80 1.47 11.28
N ASP A 159 -25.68 1.20 10.61
CA ASP A 159 -25.15 -0.16 10.41
C ASP A 159 -23.74 -0.36 11.01
N THR A 160 -23.18 0.66 11.68
CA THR A 160 -21.83 0.66 12.26
C THR A 160 -20.71 0.42 11.26
N SER A 161 -20.96 0.63 9.96
CA SER A 161 -19.93 0.53 8.94
C SER A 161 -18.96 1.71 9.00
N TYR A 162 -17.72 1.45 8.63
CA TYR A 162 -16.64 2.43 8.61
C TYR A 162 -16.01 2.52 7.23
N SER A 163 -15.58 3.71 6.85
CA SER A 163 -14.66 3.89 5.72
C SER A 163 -13.25 3.45 6.08
N GLN A 164 -12.34 3.43 5.10
CA GLN A 164 -10.91 3.39 5.41
C GLN A 164 -10.48 4.68 6.13
N TYR A 165 -9.35 4.60 6.81
CA TYR A 165 -8.71 5.77 7.38
C TYR A 165 -8.16 6.68 6.27
N SER A 166 -8.16 7.98 6.53
CA SER A 166 -7.33 8.93 5.80
C SER A 166 -5.85 8.65 6.06
N ASP A 167 -4.99 9.25 5.25
CA ASP A 167 -3.57 9.39 5.59
C ASP A 167 -3.42 10.18 6.89
N GLU A 168 -2.35 9.92 7.61
CA GLU A 168 -2.04 10.63 8.84
C GLU A 168 -1.41 11.99 8.58
N LEU A 169 -1.82 12.99 9.36
CA LEU A 169 -1.24 14.33 9.28
C LEU A 169 -0.84 14.81 10.68
N ILE A 170 0.36 15.38 10.77
CA ILE A 170 0.82 16.06 11.98
C ILE A 170 0.05 17.37 12.18
N ALA A 171 -0.21 17.74 13.43
CA ALA A 171 -0.94 18.95 13.84
C ALA A 171 -0.45 20.25 13.17
N THR A 172 0.86 20.37 12.95
CA THR A 172 1.48 21.53 12.29
C THR A 172 1.16 21.63 10.79
N GLY A 173 0.50 20.61 10.23
CA GLY A 173 0.14 20.52 8.83
C GLY A 173 1.20 19.81 8.01
N TYR A 174 1.26 20.17 6.73
CA TYR A 174 2.18 19.59 5.76
C TYR A 174 3.62 19.98 6.06
N VAL A 175 4.47 19.00 6.37
CA VAL A 175 5.92 19.19 6.47
C VAL A 175 6.51 19.63 5.13
N ASP A 176 7.67 20.28 5.12
CA ASP A 176 8.20 20.94 3.93
C ASP A 176 8.44 20.03 2.71
N ASN A 177 8.73 18.75 2.95
CA ASN A 177 8.93 17.71 1.93
C ASN A 177 7.68 16.85 1.67
N SER A 178 6.53 17.21 2.25
CA SER A 178 5.26 16.57 1.89
C SER A 178 4.75 17.08 0.55
N VAL A 179 4.00 16.21 -0.13
CA VAL A 179 3.37 16.51 -1.43
C VAL A 179 2.46 17.73 -1.34
N GLY A 180 1.63 17.81 -0.28
CA GLY A 180 0.73 18.93 -0.04
C GLY A 180 1.46 20.27 0.10
N SER A 181 2.63 20.29 0.76
CA SER A 181 3.44 21.50 0.88
C SER A 181 4.01 21.96 -0.48
N ILE A 182 4.49 21.02 -1.29
CA ILE A 182 5.02 21.30 -2.63
C ILE A 182 3.92 21.81 -3.56
N ILE A 183 2.79 21.11 -3.63
CA ILE A 183 1.64 21.51 -4.44
C ILE A 183 1.16 22.90 -4.04
N ARG A 184 1.00 23.15 -2.74
CA ARG A 184 0.57 24.46 -2.24
C ARG A 184 1.55 25.58 -2.62
N LYS A 185 2.86 25.36 -2.48
CA LYS A 185 3.89 26.33 -2.88
C LYS A 185 3.79 26.65 -4.37
N VAL A 186 3.63 25.62 -5.20
CA VAL A 186 3.48 25.76 -6.66
C VAL A 186 2.23 26.56 -7.01
N LEU A 187 1.06 26.20 -6.46
CA LEU A 187 -0.20 26.92 -6.71
C LEU A 187 -0.13 28.39 -6.31
N ILE A 188 0.51 28.70 -5.17
CA ILE A 188 0.74 30.10 -4.74
C ILE A 188 1.66 30.83 -5.71
N MET A 189 2.75 30.20 -6.16
CA MET A 189 3.70 30.81 -7.09
C MET A 189 3.12 31.04 -8.49
N THR A 190 2.19 30.19 -8.94
CA THR A 190 1.51 30.35 -10.23
C THR A 190 0.25 31.22 -10.13
N GLY A 191 -0.24 31.48 -8.92
CA GLY A 191 -1.52 32.18 -8.70
C GLY A 191 -2.75 31.34 -9.06
N GLU A 192 -2.59 30.01 -9.11
CA GLU A 192 -3.62 29.08 -9.55
C GLU A 192 -4.37 28.45 -8.38
N LYS A 193 -5.54 27.87 -8.66
CA LYS A 193 -6.34 27.12 -7.70
C LYS A 193 -6.80 25.81 -8.34
N ILE A 194 -7.05 24.82 -7.50
CA ILE A 194 -7.65 23.55 -7.92
C ILE A 194 -9.12 23.85 -8.24
N ASP A 195 -9.51 23.64 -9.49
CA ASP A 195 -10.86 23.92 -10.01
C ASP A 195 -11.67 22.64 -10.24
N ASN A 196 -11.05 21.46 -10.08
CA ASN A 196 -11.62 20.14 -10.33
C ASN A 196 -12.13 19.90 -11.76
N GLU A 197 -11.80 20.79 -12.71
CA GLU A 197 -12.17 20.66 -14.13
C GLU A 197 -10.92 20.52 -15.00
N VAL A 198 -9.95 21.42 -14.84
CA VAL A 198 -8.69 21.45 -15.61
C VAL A 198 -7.53 21.05 -14.71
N LEU A 199 -7.50 21.61 -13.50
CA LEU A 199 -6.52 21.32 -12.47
C LEU A 199 -7.19 20.51 -11.36
N THR A 200 -7.02 19.21 -11.42
CA THR A 200 -7.45 18.25 -10.39
C THR A 200 -6.27 17.86 -9.51
N LYS A 201 -6.54 17.37 -8.28
CA LYS A 201 -5.48 16.82 -7.43
C LYS A 201 -4.82 15.61 -8.06
N GLU A 202 -5.61 14.77 -8.71
CA GLU A 202 -5.17 13.56 -9.39
C GLU A 202 -4.14 13.88 -10.48
N PHE A 203 -4.38 14.95 -11.27
CA PHE A 203 -3.41 15.43 -12.25
C PHE A 203 -2.10 15.89 -11.59
N LEU A 204 -2.18 16.60 -10.45
CA LEU A 204 -0.98 17.09 -9.77
C LEU A 204 -0.15 15.94 -9.17
N TYR A 205 -0.80 14.92 -8.63
CA TYR A 205 -0.12 13.71 -8.14
C TYR A 205 0.53 12.94 -9.28
N GLU A 206 -0.17 12.73 -10.39
CA GLU A 206 0.36 12.07 -11.58
C GLU A 206 1.55 12.84 -12.16
N ALA A 207 1.41 14.16 -12.34
CA ALA A 207 2.49 15.02 -12.84
C ALA A 207 3.73 14.99 -11.94
N LEU A 208 3.55 14.95 -10.62
CA LEU A 208 4.65 14.83 -9.67
C LEU A 208 5.30 13.44 -9.73
N ASN A 209 4.52 12.37 -9.80
CA ASN A 209 5.04 11.01 -10.00
C ASN A 209 5.83 10.87 -11.30
N GLU A 210 5.36 11.46 -12.40
CA GLU A 210 6.10 11.49 -13.67
C GLU A 210 7.45 12.19 -13.54
N LEU A 211 7.49 13.38 -12.94
CA LEU A 211 8.74 14.12 -12.72
C LEU A 211 9.73 13.34 -11.85
N ARG A 212 9.21 12.66 -10.83
CA ARG A 212 10.00 11.80 -9.96
C ARG A 212 10.55 10.56 -10.68
N ARG A 213 9.74 9.90 -11.52
CA ARG A 213 10.19 8.77 -12.36
C ARG A 213 11.22 9.21 -13.38
N GLU A 214 11.05 10.38 -13.99
CA GLU A 214 12.01 10.93 -14.98
C GLU A 214 13.42 11.10 -14.39
N ILE A 215 13.53 11.51 -13.12
CA ILE A 215 14.82 11.61 -12.44
C ILE A 215 15.30 10.26 -11.89
N ASP A 216 14.40 9.42 -11.38
CA ASP A 216 14.75 8.12 -10.79
C ASP A 216 15.26 7.10 -11.82
N GLU A 217 14.71 7.14 -13.03
CA GLU A 217 15.03 6.26 -14.16
C GLU A 217 15.97 6.93 -15.17
N HIS A 218 16.64 8.01 -14.77
CA HIS A 218 17.53 8.74 -15.67
C HIS A 218 18.72 7.86 -16.09
N LYS A 219 18.92 7.67 -17.40
CA LYS A 219 19.93 6.78 -18.01
C LYS A 219 21.37 6.91 -17.49
N ASN A 220 21.76 8.10 -17.01
CA ASN A 220 23.11 8.38 -16.51
C ASN A 220 23.28 8.02 -15.02
N ILE A 221 22.19 7.67 -14.34
CA ILE A 221 22.19 7.29 -12.94
C ILE A 221 21.91 5.80 -12.90
N ILE A 222 22.91 5.04 -12.48
CA ILE A 222 22.72 3.61 -12.29
C ILE A 222 21.85 3.42 -11.04
N ARG A 223 22.23 4.06 -9.92
CA ARG A 223 21.58 3.89 -8.61
C ARG A 223 21.65 5.16 -7.76
N TRP A 224 20.66 5.38 -6.90
CA TRP A 224 20.65 6.51 -5.95
C TRP A 224 21.10 6.07 -4.55
N SER A 225 22.11 6.72 -3.99
CA SER A 225 22.66 6.37 -2.67
C SER A 225 21.62 6.46 -1.54
N PHE A 226 20.74 7.46 -1.57
CA PHE A 226 19.69 7.63 -0.56
C PHE A 226 18.57 6.59 -0.64
N ARG A 227 18.49 5.81 -1.74
CA ARG A 227 17.55 4.69 -1.87
C ARG A 227 18.14 3.37 -1.39
N THR A 228 19.34 3.37 -0.80
CA THR A 228 19.92 2.16 -0.21
C THR A 228 19.19 1.77 1.07
N ALA A 229 18.86 0.49 1.18
CA ALA A 229 18.51 -0.19 2.41
C ALA A 229 19.67 -1.10 2.79
N PHE A 230 20.29 -0.84 3.94
CA PHE A 230 21.38 -1.65 4.48
C PHE A 230 20.88 -2.50 5.64
N ASP A 231 21.45 -3.70 5.75
CA ASP A 231 21.20 -4.65 6.84
C ASP A 231 19.70 -4.94 7.02
N TYR A 232 18.98 -5.07 5.91
CA TYR A 232 17.59 -5.51 5.93
C TYR A 232 17.54 -6.98 6.35
N ASP A 233 16.74 -7.27 7.38
CA ASP A 233 16.50 -8.63 7.83
C ASP A 233 15.45 -9.28 6.92
N ALA A 234 15.89 -10.16 6.03
CA ALA A 234 15.04 -10.90 5.11
C ALA A 234 14.39 -12.14 5.76
N GLY A 235 14.61 -12.34 7.06
CA GLY A 235 14.07 -13.44 7.84
C GLY A 235 15.13 -14.42 8.30
N ASN A 236 14.68 -15.46 8.98
CA ASN A 236 15.54 -16.51 9.51
C ASN A 236 15.63 -17.69 8.55
N ILE A 237 16.78 -18.34 8.55
CA ILE A 237 17.01 -19.60 7.84
C ILE A 237 16.19 -20.71 8.49
N ILE A 238 15.43 -21.41 7.66
CA ILE A 238 14.74 -22.65 7.97
C ILE A 238 15.46 -23.78 7.22
N PRO A 239 15.94 -24.83 7.91
CA PRO A 239 16.65 -25.94 7.26
C PRO A 239 15.84 -26.61 6.15
N GLY A 240 16.52 -27.00 5.07
CA GLY A 240 15.91 -27.61 3.88
C GLY A 240 15.19 -26.65 2.94
N GLN A 241 14.97 -25.39 3.34
CA GLN A 241 14.56 -24.35 2.39
C GLN A 241 15.74 -23.97 1.49
N TYR A 242 15.44 -23.56 0.26
CA TYR A 242 16.42 -23.17 -0.75
C TYR A 242 16.11 -21.83 -1.42
N LYS A 243 15.02 -21.18 -0.99
CA LYS A 243 14.55 -19.93 -1.57
C LYS A 243 13.83 -19.06 -0.55
N ILE A 244 13.89 -17.74 -0.73
CA ILE A 244 13.18 -16.75 0.08
C ILE A 244 12.56 -15.67 -0.80
N THR A 245 11.45 -15.10 -0.36
CA THR A 245 10.81 -13.97 -1.08
C THR A 245 11.62 -12.69 -0.87
N LEU A 246 11.83 -11.93 -1.94
CA LEU A 246 12.50 -10.64 -1.88
C LEU A 246 11.58 -9.55 -1.27
N PRO A 247 12.15 -8.47 -0.71
CA PRO A 247 11.36 -7.38 -0.15
C PRO A 247 10.44 -6.74 -1.18
N ALA A 248 9.20 -6.42 -0.78
CA ALA A 248 8.20 -5.85 -1.68
C ALA A 248 8.55 -4.43 -2.20
N ASP A 249 9.43 -3.73 -1.50
CA ASP A 249 9.95 -2.42 -1.86
C ASP A 249 11.28 -2.49 -2.64
N LEU A 250 11.80 -3.67 -2.96
CA LEU A 250 12.96 -3.84 -3.85
C LEU A 250 12.66 -3.26 -5.24
N ARG A 251 13.60 -2.48 -5.78
CA ARG A 251 13.55 -2.01 -7.17
C ARG A 251 13.79 -3.17 -8.13
N TYR A 252 12.91 -3.36 -9.12
CA TYR A 252 12.97 -4.43 -10.12
C TYR A 252 13.32 -5.82 -9.55
N PRO A 253 12.38 -6.47 -8.82
CA PRO A 253 12.64 -7.70 -8.07
C PRO A 253 12.89 -8.94 -8.95
N SER A 254 12.79 -8.83 -10.27
CA SER A 254 13.03 -9.92 -11.21
C SER A 254 14.51 -10.13 -11.55
N THR A 255 15.40 -9.23 -11.11
CA THR A 255 16.83 -9.27 -11.44
C THR A 255 17.69 -8.99 -10.22
N ASN A 256 18.98 -9.31 -10.28
CA ASN A 256 19.93 -8.99 -9.22
C ASN A 256 20.36 -7.52 -9.20
N GLU A 257 19.93 -6.71 -10.17
CA GLU A 257 20.51 -5.39 -10.46
C GLU A 257 20.34 -4.40 -9.31
N ASN A 258 19.43 -4.64 -8.39
CA ASN A 258 19.21 -3.78 -7.24
C ASN A 258 19.59 -4.44 -5.91
N ILE A 259 20.17 -5.64 -5.95
CA ILE A 259 20.75 -6.30 -4.79
C ILE A 259 22.23 -5.93 -4.72
N LEU A 260 22.64 -5.36 -3.59
CA LEU A 260 24.02 -4.99 -3.31
C LEU A 260 24.80 -6.13 -2.68
N SER A 261 24.19 -6.87 -1.77
CA SER A 261 24.83 -7.98 -1.06
C SER A 261 23.78 -8.82 -0.34
N VAL A 262 23.99 -10.13 -0.35
CA VAL A 262 23.25 -11.11 0.43
C VAL A 262 24.23 -11.77 1.39
N ARG A 263 23.89 -11.86 2.68
CA ARG A 263 24.76 -12.44 3.70
C ARG A 263 23.98 -13.36 4.62
N LEU A 264 24.64 -14.40 5.13
CA LEU A 264 24.03 -15.37 6.04
C LEU A 264 24.68 -15.28 7.43
N GLY A 265 23.83 -15.20 8.45
CA GLY A 265 24.22 -15.21 9.85
C GLY A 265 25.19 -14.08 10.24
N ARG A 266 26.06 -14.37 11.20
CA ARG A 266 27.02 -13.40 11.79
C ARG A 266 28.33 -13.29 11.02
N ASN A 267 28.63 -14.22 10.11
CA ASN A 267 29.92 -14.26 9.44
C ASN A 267 30.03 -13.23 8.31
N PHE A 268 28.94 -12.52 7.98
CA PHE A 268 28.88 -11.40 7.03
C PHE A 268 29.58 -11.63 5.69
N LEU A 269 29.87 -12.89 5.32
CA LEU A 269 30.47 -13.22 4.03
C LEU A 269 29.39 -12.99 2.97
N PRO A 270 29.63 -12.11 2.00
CA PRO A 270 28.70 -11.88 0.91
C PRO A 270 28.65 -13.13 0.02
N LEU A 271 27.45 -13.55 -0.34
CA LEU A 271 27.23 -14.56 -1.37
C LEU A 271 27.49 -13.96 -2.75
N ASP A 272 27.97 -14.79 -3.67
CA ASP A 272 28.22 -14.40 -5.05
C ASP A 272 26.99 -14.67 -5.92
N TYR A 273 26.66 -13.74 -6.81
CA TYR A 273 25.58 -13.94 -7.76
C TYR A 273 25.98 -14.93 -8.86
N LYS A 274 25.05 -15.81 -9.24
CA LYS A 274 25.14 -16.69 -10.41
C LYS A 274 23.85 -16.61 -11.22
N ASP A 275 23.97 -16.81 -12.53
CA ASP A 275 22.80 -16.90 -13.40
C ASP A 275 21.98 -18.16 -13.09
N LYS A 276 20.69 -18.11 -13.39
CA LYS A 276 19.75 -19.20 -13.09
C LYS A 276 20.19 -20.54 -13.67
N SER A 277 20.74 -20.55 -14.88
CA SER A 277 21.27 -21.76 -15.53
C SER A 277 22.45 -22.38 -14.77
N ASP A 278 23.30 -21.56 -14.15
CA ASP A 278 24.42 -22.05 -13.35
C ASP A 278 23.91 -22.62 -12.03
N ILE A 279 22.95 -21.96 -11.37
CA ILE A 279 22.30 -22.48 -10.17
C ILE A 279 21.62 -23.83 -10.46
N ASP A 280 20.95 -23.98 -11.60
CA ASP A 280 20.29 -25.23 -11.98
C ASP A 280 21.27 -26.39 -12.17
N ASN A 281 22.53 -26.12 -12.52
CA ASN A 281 23.55 -27.17 -12.58
C ASN A 281 23.93 -27.71 -11.20
N TYR A 282 23.75 -26.95 -10.11
CA TYR A 282 23.98 -27.46 -8.74
C TYR A 282 22.89 -28.43 -8.29
N TYR A 283 21.68 -28.32 -8.84
CA TYR A 283 20.57 -29.24 -8.59
C TYR A 283 20.45 -30.34 -9.65
N ARG A 284 21.46 -30.51 -10.51
CA ARG A 284 21.47 -31.61 -11.48
C ARG A 284 21.54 -32.95 -10.74
N ASN A 285 20.66 -33.88 -11.12
CA ASN A 285 20.50 -35.19 -10.48
C ASN A 285 20.02 -35.12 -9.01
N VAL A 286 19.37 -34.02 -8.63
CA VAL A 286 18.68 -33.90 -7.34
C VAL A 286 17.18 -33.95 -7.62
N ALA A 287 16.47 -34.90 -7.02
CA ALA A 287 15.03 -34.93 -7.08
C ALA A 287 14.45 -33.92 -6.07
N HIS A 288 13.52 -33.08 -6.51
CA HIS A 288 12.88 -32.07 -5.67
C HIS A 288 11.39 -31.97 -6.00
N THR A 289 10.56 -31.97 -4.96
CA THR A 289 9.12 -31.75 -5.05
C THR A 289 8.60 -31.21 -3.72
N THR A 290 7.29 -31.19 -3.55
CA THR A 290 6.64 -30.84 -2.27
C THR A 290 5.68 -31.92 -1.80
N LEU A 291 5.39 -31.93 -0.49
CA LEU A 291 4.32 -32.75 0.07
C LEU A 291 2.94 -32.37 -0.48
N ASN A 292 2.12 -33.37 -0.79
CA ASN A 292 0.74 -33.20 -1.25
C ASN A 292 -0.24 -33.81 -0.23
N GLY A 293 -0.29 -33.17 0.93
CA GLY A 293 -1.02 -33.62 2.11
C GLY A 293 -0.14 -33.65 3.36
N ASP A 294 -0.78 -33.51 4.52
CA ASP A 294 -0.08 -33.56 5.81
C ASP A 294 0.36 -34.99 6.13
N ILE A 295 1.52 -35.12 6.77
CA ILE A 295 2.04 -36.39 7.28
C ILE A 295 2.30 -36.29 8.78
N THR A 296 2.19 -37.43 9.46
CA THR A 296 2.43 -37.54 10.90
C THR A 296 3.55 -38.52 11.17
N ALA A 297 4.11 -38.49 12.38
CA ALA A 297 5.19 -39.41 12.79
C ALA A 297 4.82 -40.91 12.69
N ILE A 298 3.53 -41.25 12.54
CA ILE A 298 3.04 -42.64 12.37
C ILE A 298 2.64 -42.97 10.92
N SER A 299 2.75 -42.01 10.00
CA SER A 299 2.43 -42.24 8.59
C SER A 299 3.35 -43.33 8.01
N THR A 300 2.77 -44.26 7.24
CA THR A 300 3.52 -45.33 6.55
C THR A 300 3.62 -45.09 5.05
N SER A 301 3.00 -44.01 4.57
CA SER A 301 3.01 -43.56 3.19
C SER A 301 3.09 -42.05 3.14
N ILE A 302 3.79 -41.53 2.13
CA ILE A 302 3.97 -40.09 1.89
C ILE A 302 3.47 -39.80 0.48
N ILE A 303 2.61 -38.80 0.35
CA ILE A 303 2.06 -38.37 -0.94
C ILE A 303 2.82 -37.12 -1.37
N LEU A 304 3.44 -37.19 -2.55
CA LEU A 304 4.19 -36.09 -3.14
C LEU A 304 3.36 -35.42 -4.24
N THR A 305 3.72 -34.19 -4.58
CA THR A 305 3.13 -33.50 -5.74
C THR A 305 3.53 -34.20 -7.05
N SER A 306 4.79 -34.66 -7.13
CA SER A 306 5.31 -35.49 -8.22
C SER A 306 6.44 -36.36 -7.67
N SER A 307 6.39 -37.68 -7.89
CA SER A 307 7.46 -38.61 -7.47
C SER A 307 8.25 -39.23 -8.63
N GLY A 308 8.00 -38.81 -9.88
CA GLY A 308 8.60 -39.46 -11.06
C GLY A 308 10.12 -39.33 -11.19
N ASP A 309 10.74 -38.35 -10.52
CA ASP A 309 12.21 -38.20 -10.50
C ASP A 309 12.85 -38.86 -9.27
N PHE A 310 12.05 -39.44 -8.37
CA PHE A 310 12.53 -40.13 -7.17
C PHE A 310 12.78 -41.61 -7.48
N ASP A 311 13.79 -42.20 -6.84
CA ASP A 311 14.12 -43.61 -6.99
C ASP A 311 12.95 -44.53 -6.55
N GLU A 312 12.98 -45.79 -6.98
CA GLU A 312 11.99 -46.80 -6.57
C GLU A 312 12.03 -47.11 -5.07
N SER A 313 13.16 -46.90 -4.42
CA SER A 313 13.36 -47.07 -2.97
C SER A 313 14.57 -46.26 -2.52
N GLY A 314 14.60 -45.80 -1.27
CA GLY A 314 15.74 -45.05 -0.75
C GLY A 314 15.40 -44.21 0.47
N SER A 315 16.09 -43.07 0.60
CA SER A 315 15.78 -42.03 1.58
C SER A 315 15.36 -40.74 0.88
N ILE A 316 14.45 -40.01 1.51
CA ILE A 316 14.15 -38.62 1.19
C ILE A 316 14.46 -37.75 2.41
N ASP A 317 14.68 -36.46 2.16
CA ASP A 317 14.87 -35.44 3.17
C ASP A 317 13.73 -34.43 3.08
N ILE A 318 12.96 -34.28 4.15
CA ILE A 318 11.88 -33.29 4.25
C ILE A 318 12.41 -32.06 4.98
N ALA A 319 12.23 -30.89 4.38
CA ALA A 319 12.64 -29.62 4.96
C ALA A 319 11.93 -29.35 6.29
N ALA A 320 12.57 -28.57 7.16
CA ALA A 320 11.95 -28.12 8.39
C ALA A 320 10.84 -27.08 8.10
N GLU A 321 9.86 -26.99 9.00
CA GLU A 321 8.80 -25.97 8.93
C GLU A 321 9.05 -24.77 9.86
N ALA A 322 9.99 -24.90 10.79
CA ALA A 322 10.27 -23.92 11.81
C ALA A 322 11.75 -23.50 11.83
N VAL A 323 12.00 -22.28 12.29
CA VAL A 323 13.33 -21.65 12.37
C VAL A 323 14.34 -22.44 13.22
N SER A 324 13.86 -23.27 14.14
CA SER A 324 14.66 -24.16 15.00
C SER A 324 14.43 -25.65 14.70
N GLY A 325 13.81 -25.99 13.57
CA GLY A 325 13.58 -27.37 13.17
C GLY A 325 14.85 -28.03 12.62
N THR A 326 14.73 -29.31 12.31
CA THR A 326 15.77 -30.13 11.68
C THR A 326 15.20 -30.80 10.44
N ILE A 327 16.05 -31.10 9.46
CA ILE A 327 15.67 -31.88 8.29
C ILE A 327 15.32 -33.31 8.72
N ASP A 328 14.19 -33.83 8.23
CA ASP A 328 13.72 -35.17 8.56
C ASP A 328 14.10 -36.15 7.44
N ASN A 329 14.99 -37.10 7.74
CA ASN A 329 15.45 -38.11 6.79
C ASN A 329 14.61 -39.38 6.92
N ILE A 330 13.82 -39.67 5.88
CA ILE A 330 12.82 -40.74 5.90
C ILE A 330 13.18 -41.81 4.88
N LEU A 331 13.21 -43.06 5.32
CA LEU A 331 13.41 -44.23 4.46
C LEU A 331 12.07 -44.72 3.91
N TYR A 332 12.04 -45.06 2.62
CA TYR A 332 10.89 -45.66 1.95
C TYR A 332 11.32 -46.84 1.07
N THR A 333 10.37 -47.74 0.78
CA THR A 333 10.67 -49.04 0.13
C THR A 333 10.05 -49.22 -1.24
N ALA A 334 9.12 -48.35 -1.63
CA ALA A 334 8.48 -48.38 -2.94
C ALA A 334 8.01 -46.97 -3.34
N ASN A 335 8.14 -46.62 -4.63
CA ASN A 335 7.59 -45.42 -5.24
C ASN A 335 6.51 -45.80 -6.25
N ASN A 336 5.28 -45.31 -6.07
CA ASN A 336 4.23 -45.45 -7.09
C ASN A 336 4.05 -44.13 -7.84
N GLU A 337 4.77 -43.98 -8.95
CA GLU A 337 4.78 -42.80 -9.83
C GLU A 337 3.40 -42.48 -10.43
N SER A 338 2.50 -43.46 -10.56
CA SER A 338 1.14 -43.22 -11.09
C SER A 338 0.26 -42.48 -10.08
N THR A 339 0.56 -42.60 -8.79
CA THR A 339 -0.19 -41.97 -7.70
C THR A 339 0.63 -40.95 -6.91
N ASN A 340 1.91 -40.80 -7.23
CA ASN A 340 2.90 -40.02 -6.47
C ASN A 340 3.02 -40.43 -4.99
N VAL A 341 2.93 -41.73 -4.68
CA VAL A 341 2.93 -42.23 -3.30
C VAL A 341 4.21 -43.03 -3.01
N LEU A 342 4.98 -42.56 -2.04
CA LEU A 342 6.06 -43.33 -1.44
C LEU A 342 5.50 -44.21 -0.32
N SER A 343 5.78 -45.50 -0.36
CA SER A 343 5.23 -46.51 0.57
C SER A 343 6.30 -47.19 1.41
N GLY A 344 5.88 -47.66 2.59
CA GLY A 344 6.80 -48.22 3.57
C GLY A 344 7.71 -47.15 4.16
N ALA A 345 7.19 -45.94 4.31
CA ALA A 345 7.88 -44.85 4.99
C ALA A 345 8.15 -45.25 6.45
N THR A 346 9.37 -45.07 6.91
CA THR A 346 9.79 -45.37 8.28
C THR A 346 10.67 -44.25 8.83
N VAL A 347 10.71 -44.09 10.15
CA VAL A 347 11.55 -43.11 10.84
C VAL A 347 11.14 -41.65 10.56
N ILE A 348 9.83 -41.39 10.42
CA ILE A 348 9.31 -40.00 10.37
C ILE A 348 9.47 -39.41 11.78
N ALA A 349 10.39 -38.45 11.93
CA ALA A 349 10.70 -37.86 13.22
C ALA A 349 9.63 -36.85 13.66
N ASP A 350 9.09 -36.09 12.72
CA ASP A 350 8.16 -34.99 13.00
C ASP A 350 6.90 -35.02 12.12
N ASN A 351 5.86 -34.31 12.54
CA ASN A 351 4.70 -34.07 11.68
C ASN A 351 5.05 -32.98 10.68
N HIS A 352 4.64 -33.14 9.41
CA HIS A 352 4.89 -32.14 8.37
C HIS A 352 3.59 -31.75 7.67
N THR A 353 3.40 -30.47 7.38
CA THR A 353 2.23 -29.99 6.62
C THR A 353 2.40 -30.12 5.11
N SER A 354 1.29 -30.07 4.38
CA SER A 354 1.31 -30.04 2.91
C SER A 354 2.09 -28.83 2.39
N GLY A 355 2.86 -29.03 1.30
CA GLY A 355 3.60 -27.98 0.60
C GLY A 355 5.06 -27.82 1.03
N VAL A 356 5.52 -28.55 2.04
CA VAL A 356 6.94 -28.57 2.48
C VAL A 356 7.83 -29.19 1.41
N ASP A 357 9.03 -28.62 1.23
CA ASP A 357 10.02 -29.10 0.25
C ASP A 357 10.54 -30.50 0.62
N VAL A 358 10.58 -31.39 -0.36
CA VAL A 358 11.07 -32.77 -0.25
C VAL A 358 12.18 -32.99 -1.25
N TRP A 359 13.29 -33.56 -0.78
CA TRP A 359 14.51 -33.74 -1.55
C TRP A 359 14.92 -35.21 -1.59
N GLN A 360 15.55 -35.63 -2.68
CA GLN A 360 16.34 -36.86 -2.74
C GLN A 360 17.67 -36.59 -3.43
N GLY A 361 18.77 -37.00 -2.78
CA GLY A 361 20.12 -36.79 -3.29
C GLY A 361 20.63 -35.34 -3.19
N ALA A 362 19.93 -34.47 -2.44
CA ALA A 362 20.38 -33.10 -2.20
C ALA A 362 21.57 -33.05 -1.25
N SER A 363 22.46 -32.08 -1.46
CA SER A 363 23.54 -31.76 -0.54
C SER A 363 23.15 -30.52 0.28
N PHE A 364 22.85 -30.70 1.56
CA PHE A 364 22.52 -29.62 2.48
C PHE A 364 23.79 -28.94 2.98
N GLY A 365 23.81 -27.62 3.01
CA GLY A 365 25.00 -26.90 3.47
C GLY A 365 24.80 -25.42 3.65
N THR A 366 25.93 -24.71 3.72
CA THR A 366 25.94 -23.24 3.65
C THR A 366 26.05 -22.79 2.20
N PRO A 367 25.04 -22.09 1.66
CA PRO A 367 25.13 -21.55 0.32
C PRO A 367 26.31 -20.61 0.16
N MET A 368 26.89 -20.62 -1.03
CA MET A 368 27.94 -19.68 -1.45
C MET A 368 27.46 -18.78 -2.59
N TYR A 369 26.44 -19.24 -3.33
CA TYR A 369 25.90 -18.55 -4.48
C TYR A 369 24.39 -18.35 -4.35
N TYR A 370 23.91 -17.29 -4.98
CA TYR A 370 22.48 -17.03 -5.12
C TYR A 370 22.14 -16.58 -6.54
N THR A 371 20.87 -16.71 -6.90
CA THR A 371 20.26 -16.08 -8.07
C THR A 371 18.94 -15.42 -7.69
N VAL A 372 18.39 -14.64 -8.62
CA VAL A 372 17.09 -13.99 -8.47
C VAL A 372 16.21 -14.48 -9.60
N ASP A 373 15.01 -14.97 -9.25
CA ASP A 373 14.00 -15.38 -10.21
C ASP A 373 12.62 -15.04 -9.69
N ASN A 374 11.84 -14.30 -10.49
CA ASN A 374 10.44 -13.93 -10.20
C ASN A 374 10.18 -13.42 -8.77
N GLY A 375 11.01 -12.49 -8.27
CA GLY A 375 10.85 -11.92 -6.93
C GLY A 375 11.27 -12.84 -5.79
N THR A 376 12.00 -13.91 -6.10
CA THR A 376 12.52 -14.87 -5.14
C THR A 376 14.03 -14.95 -5.27
N LEU A 377 14.71 -15.01 -4.13
CA LEU A 377 16.13 -15.29 -4.05
C LEU A 377 16.31 -16.80 -3.87
N ILE A 378 17.07 -17.43 -4.76
CA ILE A 378 17.29 -18.88 -4.80
C ILE A 378 18.75 -19.16 -4.52
N PHE A 379 19.03 -20.14 -3.67
CA PHE A 379 20.37 -20.53 -3.23
C PHE A 379 20.87 -21.77 -3.98
N ASN A 380 22.19 -21.93 -4.07
CA ASN A 380 22.82 -23.06 -4.78
C ASN A 380 22.74 -24.40 -4.05
N CYS A 381 22.33 -24.41 -2.78
CA CYS A 381 21.97 -25.61 -2.05
C CYS A 381 20.89 -25.29 -1.00
N PRO A 382 20.11 -26.28 -0.56
CA PRO A 382 19.21 -26.12 0.56
C PRO A 382 20.00 -25.95 1.87
N PHE A 383 19.45 -25.19 2.80
CA PHE A 383 20.13 -24.88 4.06
C PHE A 383 20.29 -26.11 4.94
N SER A 384 21.48 -26.30 5.53
CA SER A 384 21.72 -27.33 6.55
C SER A 384 21.18 -26.94 7.93
N ASP A 385 20.96 -27.93 8.80
CA ASP A 385 20.55 -27.75 10.20
C ASP A 385 21.49 -26.84 11.00
N ASP A 386 22.79 -26.84 10.69
CA ASP A 386 23.79 -25.96 11.34
C ASP A 386 23.50 -24.46 11.16
N LEU A 387 22.70 -24.11 10.14
CA LEU A 387 22.29 -22.75 9.84
C LEU A 387 20.91 -22.38 10.42
N ALA A 388 20.25 -23.31 11.12
CA ALA A 388 18.98 -23.03 11.76
C ALA A 388 19.07 -21.75 12.63
N SER A 389 18.05 -20.92 12.55
CA SER A 389 17.93 -19.67 13.31
C SER A 389 18.97 -18.59 13.00
N LYS A 390 19.79 -18.72 11.96
CA LYS A 390 20.62 -17.61 11.48
C LYS A 390 19.77 -16.66 10.61
N ASN A 391 20.08 -15.37 10.62
CA ASN A 391 19.37 -14.38 9.81
C ASN A 391 19.94 -14.32 8.39
N ILE A 392 19.09 -13.92 7.44
CA ILE A 392 19.49 -13.59 6.08
C ILE A 392 19.48 -12.06 5.98
N TRP A 393 20.63 -11.48 5.70
CA TRP A 393 20.80 -10.03 5.58
C TRP A 393 20.88 -9.63 4.12
N LEU A 394 20.10 -8.63 3.74
CA LEU A 394 20.07 -8.07 2.40
C LEU A 394 20.45 -6.59 2.41
N ASN A 395 21.31 -6.19 1.48
CA ASN A 395 21.48 -4.80 1.11
C ASN A 395 20.91 -4.60 -0.28
N TYR A 396 20.07 -3.59 -0.49
CA TYR A 396 19.43 -3.38 -1.79
C TYR A 396 19.02 -1.92 -2.03
N TYR A 397 18.56 -1.62 -3.25
CA TYR A 397 17.95 -0.35 -3.60
C TYR A 397 16.43 -0.44 -3.60
N LYS A 398 15.78 0.47 -2.88
CA LYS A 398 14.34 0.58 -2.82
C LYS A 398 13.78 1.19 -4.12
N LYS A 399 12.58 0.75 -4.50
CA LYS A 399 11.78 1.37 -5.56
C LYS A 399 11.23 2.71 -5.08
N ILE A 400 10.89 3.56 -6.03
CA ILE A 400 10.16 4.79 -5.73
C ILE A 400 8.74 4.48 -5.25
N THR A 401 8.31 5.12 -4.16
CA THR A 401 6.93 5.04 -3.68
C THR A 401 6.05 5.98 -4.48
N ASP A 402 4.98 5.47 -5.08
CA ASP A 402 4.00 6.30 -5.79
C ASP A 402 3.22 7.20 -4.83
N ILE A 403 3.02 8.44 -5.23
CA ILE A 403 2.22 9.43 -4.49
C ILE A 403 0.74 9.26 -4.80
N ASN A 404 -0.09 9.25 -3.78
CA ASN A 404 -1.54 9.24 -3.88
C ASN A 404 -2.24 10.23 -2.92
N SER A 405 -1.49 10.89 -2.03
CA SER A 405 -2.03 11.81 -1.04
C SER A 405 -1.20 13.08 -0.87
N ASP A 406 -1.82 14.12 -0.30
CA ASP A 406 -1.13 15.34 0.10
C ASP A 406 -0.20 15.09 1.32
N GLY A 407 -0.47 14.04 2.11
CA GLY A 407 0.30 13.68 3.30
C GLY A 407 1.59 12.93 2.99
N ASP A 408 1.70 12.34 1.80
CA ASP A 408 2.86 11.57 1.38
C ASP A 408 4.15 12.39 1.47
N LEU A 409 5.20 11.76 1.97
CA LEU A 409 6.52 12.35 2.10
C LEU A 409 7.40 11.98 0.92
N LEU A 410 8.07 12.98 0.36
CA LEU A 410 9.13 12.74 -0.61
C LEU A 410 10.40 12.31 0.13
N ASP A 411 10.90 11.12 -0.21
CA ASP A 411 12.13 10.57 0.33
C ASP A 411 13.39 11.14 -0.34
N GLU A 412 13.22 11.87 -1.45
CA GLU A 412 14.33 12.49 -2.15
C GLU A 412 14.83 13.76 -1.42
N PRO A 413 16.14 13.83 -1.07
CA PRO A 413 16.69 14.97 -0.33
C PRO A 413 16.67 16.29 -1.13
N PHE A 414 16.45 16.21 -2.43
CA PHE A 414 16.39 17.34 -3.36
C PHE A 414 14.96 17.69 -3.80
N TYR A 415 13.93 17.31 -3.05
CA TYR A 415 12.50 17.53 -3.38
C TYR A 415 12.13 18.92 -3.93
N HIS A 416 12.86 19.98 -3.58
CA HIS A 416 12.66 21.34 -4.10
C HIS A 416 12.80 21.45 -5.64
N ILE A 417 13.54 20.55 -6.29
CA ILE A 417 13.69 20.57 -7.76
C ILE A 417 12.37 20.32 -8.49
N TYR A 418 11.40 19.66 -7.85
CA TYR A 418 10.12 19.33 -8.46
C TYR A 418 9.20 20.54 -8.61
N ILE A 419 9.45 21.62 -7.85
CA ILE A 419 8.67 22.86 -7.89
C ILE A 419 8.63 23.46 -9.31
N PRO A 420 9.78 23.80 -9.97
CA PRO A 420 9.75 24.31 -11.33
C PRO A 420 9.15 23.31 -12.33
N GLY A 421 9.39 22.01 -12.17
CA GLY A 421 8.80 20.98 -13.04
C GLY A 421 7.27 20.96 -12.96
N LEU A 422 6.71 21.05 -11.76
CA LEU A 422 5.27 21.06 -11.56
C LEU A 422 4.62 22.37 -12.04
N LYS A 423 5.31 23.51 -11.87
CA LYS A 423 4.88 24.80 -12.46
C LYS A 423 4.76 24.69 -13.98
N TRP A 424 5.74 24.08 -14.64
CA TRP A 424 5.69 23.83 -16.08
C TRP A 424 4.54 22.90 -16.47
N LYS A 425 4.34 21.78 -15.76
CA LYS A 425 3.21 20.86 -16.02
C LYS A 425 1.85 21.54 -15.92
N ILE A 426 1.65 22.41 -14.92
CA ILE A 426 0.42 23.21 -14.76
C ILE A 426 0.21 24.15 -15.96
N LYS A 427 1.26 24.86 -16.38
CA LYS A 427 1.19 25.74 -17.56
C LYS A 427 0.85 24.95 -18.84
N ALA A 428 1.54 23.84 -19.07
CA ALA A 428 1.35 22.98 -20.24
C ALA A 428 -0.06 22.37 -20.29
N LYS A 429 -0.65 22.06 -19.13
CA LYS A 429 -2.03 21.58 -19.03
C LYS A 429 -3.06 22.63 -19.46
N LYS A 430 -2.80 23.91 -19.16
CA LYS A 430 -3.70 25.03 -19.49
C LYS A 430 -3.48 25.56 -20.91
N ASP A 431 -2.25 25.50 -21.42
CA ASP A 431 -1.87 26.00 -22.74
C ASP A 431 -1.13 24.91 -23.53
N ALA A 432 -1.87 24.28 -24.46
CA ALA A 432 -1.31 23.26 -25.35
C ALA A 432 -0.31 23.81 -26.38
N SER A 433 -0.20 25.13 -26.54
CA SER A 433 0.75 25.78 -27.47
C SER A 433 2.11 26.07 -26.83
N LEU A 434 2.26 25.79 -25.53
CA LEU A 434 3.46 26.09 -24.76
C LEU A 434 4.70 25.40 -25.34
N GLN A 435 5.68 26.20 -25.75
CA GLN A 435 6.94 25.71 -26.31
C GLN A 435 7.91 25.32 -25.19
N ILE A 436 8.27 24.04 -25.16
CA ILE A 436 9.09 23.45 -24.08
C ILE A 436 10.47 24.13 -23.95
N ASN A 437 11.07 24.51 -25.09
CA ASN A 437 12.45 25.00 -25.15
C ASN A 437 12.60 26.48 -24.74
N THR A 438 11.49 27.20 -24.56
CA THR A 438 11.49 28.62 -24.20
C THR A 438 10.90 28.87 -22.82
N ASP A 439 10.23 27.89 -22.21
CA ASP A 439 9.66 28.06 -20.88
C ASP A 439 10.76 28.01 -19.80
N GLN A 440 10.83 29.06 -19.01
CA GLN A 440 11.86 29.21 -17.97
C GLN A 440 11.72 28.15 -16.85
N ASP A 441 10.50 27.75 -16.49
CA ASP A 441 10.29 26.75 -15.44
C ASP A 441 10.74 25.36 -15.93
N PHE A 442 10.50 25.01 -17.20
CA PHE A 442 11.05 23.80 -17.81
C PHE A 442 12.58 23.82 -17.85
N ILE A 443 13.20 24.93 -18.24
CA ILE A 443 14.67 25.07 -18.27
C ILE A 443 15.25 24.91 -16.85
N MET A 444 14.61 25.51 -15.84
CA MET A 444 15.02 25.37 -14.44
C MET A 444 14.86 23.93 -13.93
N TRP A 445 13.77 23.24 -14.28
CA TRP A 445 13.59 21.81 -14.00
C TRP A 445 14.72 20.99 -14.63
N ASN A 446 14.93 21.13 -15.93
CA ASN A 446 15.92 20.33 -16.65
C ASN A 446 17.34 20.59 -16.14
N THR A 447 17.69 21.85 -15.87
CA THR A 447 18.99 22.22 -15.28
C THR A 447 19.14 21.64 -13.87
N GLY A 448 18.10 21.70 -13.04
CA GLY A 448 18.09 21.12 -11.70
C GLY A 448 18.28 19.60 -11.73
N LYS A 449 17.53 18.92 -12.59
CA LYS A 449 17.63 17.47 -12.85
C LYS A 449 19.05 17.08 -13.25
N GLU A 450 19.61 17.69 -14.29
CA GLU A 450 20.96 17.39 -14.78
C GLU A 450 22.04 17.65 -13.73
N ASN A 451 21.91 18.72 -12.94
CA ASN A 451 22.85 18.99 -11.84
C ASN A 451 22.82 17.91 -10.75
N GLN A 452 21.64 17.35 -10.43
CA GLN A 452 21.54 16.25 -9.46
C GLN A 452 22.09 14.94 -10.03
N VAL A 453 21.85 14.68 -11.32
CA VAL A 453 22.43 13.54 -12.05
C VAL A 453 23.96 13.61 -11.99
N LEU A 454 24.55 14.75 -12.34
CA LEU A 454 26.00 14.95 -12.36
C LEU A 454 26.65 14.77 -11.00
N LYS A 455 26.01 15.27 -9.92
CA LYS A 455 26.52 15.10 -8.54
C LYS A 455 26.61 13.65 -8.10
N ASN A 456 25.73 12.79 -8.59
CA ASN A 456 25.73 11.37 -8.24
C ASN A 456 26.62 10.54 -9.17
N TYR A 457 26.74 10.95 -10.44
CA TYR A 457 27.62 10.29 -11.41
C TYR A 457 29.10 10.40 -11.02
N THR A 458 29.57 11.55 -10.55
CA THR A 458 30.99 11.76 -10.19
C THR A 458 31.47 10.95 -8.97
N GLY A 459 30.56 10.38 -8.18
CA GLY A 459 30.87 9.49 -7.06
C GLY A 459 30.81 7.99 -7.39
N GLN A 460 30.33 7.61 -8.58
CA GLN A 460 30.17 6.21 -9.00
C GLN A 460 31.33 5.82 -9.92
N ILE A 461 32.49 5.50 -9.35
CA ILE A 461 33.57 4.89 -10.13
C ILE A 461 33.15 3.47 -10.49
N ILE A 462 32.90 3.23 -11.77
CA ILE A 462 32.76 1.88 -12.33
C ILE A 462 34.16 1.27 -12.32
N ASN A 463 34.44 0.41 -11.34
CA ASN A 463 35.57 -0.51 -11.46
C ASN A 463 35.19 -1.57 -12.49
N LEU A 464 35.49 -1.30 -13.76
CA LEU A 464 35.57 -2.36 -14.76
C LEU A 464 36.77 -3.23 -14.38
N ASN A 465 36.51 -4.29 -13.61
CA ASN A 465 37.46 -5.40 -13.51
C ASN A 465 37.44 -6.11 -14.86
N ILE A 466 38.25 -5.60 -15.79
CA ILE A 466 38.63 -6.33 -17.00
C ILE A 466 39.68 -7.34 -16.52
N GLY A 467 39.21 -8.53 -16.15
CA GLY A 467 40.05 -9.72 -15.96
C GLY A 467 40.34 -10.39 -17.30
#